data_AF-A0A1A9WRP2-F1
#
_entry.id   AF-A0A1A9WRP2-F1
#
_cell.length_a   1.000
_cell.length_b   1.000
_cell.length_c   1.000
_cell.angle_alpha   90.00
_cell.angle_beta   90.00
_cell.angle_gamma   90.00
#
_symmetry.space_group_name_H-M   'P 1'
#
loop_
_entity.id
_entity.type
_entity.pdbx_description
1 polymer ?
#
loop_
_entity_poly.entity_id
_entity_poly.type
_entity_poly.pdbx_seq_one_letter_code
_entity_poly.pdbx_strand_id
1 'polypeptide(L)'
;MSSWAERVHRRAADFGSVVTSCGHPGSSTPAYPYRLEKVKFGIPLEEVCKNDNIPGPLLVLILKLNKESPNRRDVFRAPGHQGAMKKLIHFLQAGRLVNVDNYSVYTIASVLKKFLRKIPNGVFGRIGENELFAIIELESEAEQTERLHNKSEA
;
A
#
# COMPACT_ATOMS: atom_id res chain seq x y z
N MET A 1 16.91 -15.73 11.30
CA MET A 1 16.75 -14.81 10.15
C MET A 1 15.36 -14.21 10.26
N SER A 2 15.23 -12.88 10.22
CA SER A 2 14.02 -12.18 10.66
C SER A 2 12.80 -12.57 9.82
N SER A 3 11.71 -12.94 10.51
CA SER A 3 10.38 -13.30 9.96
C SER A 3 9.82 -12.30 8.92
N TRP A 4 10.35 -11.07 8.90
CA TRP A 4 10.08 -10.07 7.86
C TRP A 4 10.64 -10.47 6.50
N ALA A 5 11.89 -10.92 6.41
CA ALA A 5 12.54 -11.28 5.15
C ALA A 5 11.85 -12.49 4.50
N GLU A 6 11.48 -13.51 5.28
CA GLU A 6 10.73 -14.67 4.78
C GLU A 6 9.33 -14.31 4.27
N ARG A 7 8.65 -13.35 4.91
CA ARG A 7 7.35 -12.82 4.43
C ARG A 7 7.50 -12.00 3.15
N VAL A 8 8.60 -11.24 3.02
CA VAL A 8 8.92 -10.48 1.79
C VAL A 8 9.27 -11.42 0.63
N HIS A 9 10.04 -12.48 0.88
CA HIS A 9 10.40 -13.47 -0.14
C HIS A 9 9.20 -14.29 -0.61
N ARG A 10 8.26 -14.66 0.28
CA ARG A 10 6.99 -15.30 -0.13
C ARG A 10 6.12 -14.38 -1.00
N ARG A 11 6.02 -13.09 -0.63
CA ARG A 11 5.30 -12.07 -1.42
C ARG A 11 5.97 -11.76 -2.77
N ALA A 12 7.24 -12.10 -2.93
CA ALA A 12 7.91 -11.89 -4.21
C ALA A 12 7.41 -12.80 -5.34
N ALA A 13 6.86 -13.98 -4.99
CA ALA A 13 6.20 -14.86 -5.94
C ALA A 13 4.91 -14.24 -6.54
N ASP A 14 4.21 -13.37 -5.80
CA ASP A 14 3.00 -12.67 -6.26
C ASP A 14 3.31 -11.42 -7.11
N PHE A 15 4.55 -10.90 -7.06
CA PHE A 15 4.96 -9.75 -7.89
C PHE A 15 4.95 -10.06 -9.39
N GLY A 16 5.00 -11.34 -9.80
CA GLY A 16 4.98 -11.75 -11.20
C GLY A 16 3.75 -11.26 -11.97
N SER A 17 2.66 -10.92 -11.27
CA SER A 17 1.44 -10.35 -11.86
C SER A 17 1.50 -8.83 -12.12
N VAL A 18 2.44 -8.13 -11.48
CA VAL A 18 2.56 -6.65 -11.51
C VAL A 18 3.86 -6.15 -12.13
N VAL A 19 4.88 -7.00 -12.30
CA VAL A 19 6.12 -6.65 -13.01
C VAL A 19 6.11 -7.25 -14.41
N THR A 20 6.27 -6.40 -15.43
CA THR A 20 6.41 -6.87 -16.81
C THR A 20 7.89 -7.06 -17.11
N SER A 21 8.29 -8.28 -17.44
CA SER A 21 9.60 -8.55 -18.03
C SER A 21 9.60 -8.08 -19.49
N CYS A 22 10.57 -7.26 -19.90
CA CYS A 22 10.75 -6.87 -21.30
C CYS A 22 11.25 -8.10 -22.10
N GLY A 23 10.34 -8.89 -22.66
CA GLY A 23 10.68 -10.06 -23.47
C GLY A 23 11.22 -9.69 -24.85
N HIS A 24 12.33 -10.32 -25.25
CA HIS A 24 12.85 -10.27 -26.61
C HIS A 24 11.87 -10.92 -27.61
N PRO A 25 11.79 -10.43 -28.86
CA PRO A 25 10.88 -10.96 -29.87
C PRO A 25 11.34 -12.36 -30.28
N GLY A 26 10.70 -13.42 -29.76
CA GLY A 26 11.01 -14.79 -30.18
C GLY A 26 10.55 -15.93 -29.26
N SER A 27 10.12 -15.66 -28.03
CA SER A 27 9.62 -16.72 -27.14
C SER A 27 8.09 -16.76 -27.13
N SER A 28 7.53 -17.93 -27.43
CA SER A 28 6.13 -18.31 -27.32
C SER A 28 5.50 -17.77 -26.03
N THR A 29 4.67 -16.74 -26.18
CA THR A 29 4.11 -15.93 -25.11
C THR A 29 3.29 -16.76 -24.11
N PRO A 30 3.62 -16.76 -22.81
CA PRO A 30 2.60 -16.87 -21.78
C PRO A 30 1.67 -15.65 -21.91
N ALA A 31 0.36 -15.86 -21.87
CA ALA A 31 -0.63 -14.78 -21.90
C ALA A 31 -0.51 -13.95 -20.61
N TYR A 32 0.41 -12.99 -20.58
CA TYR A 32 0.55 -12.08 -19.45
C TYR A 32 -0.73 -11.24 -19.33
N PRO A 33 -1.29 -11.10 -18.12
CA PRO A 33 -2.50 -10.32 -17.93
C PRO A 33 -2.19 -8.85 -18.26
N TYR A 34 -2.77 -8.34 -19.36
CA TYR A 34 -2.75 -6.92 -19.73
C TYR A 34 -3.45 -6.00 -18.70
N ARG A 35 -3.98 -6.59 -17.61
CA ARG A 35 -4.78 -5.93 -16.60
C ARG A 35 -4.29 -6.32 -15.21
N LEU A 36 -4.03 -5.32 -14.39
CA LEU A 36 -3.72 -5.48 -12.99
C LEU A 36 -5.01 -5.79 -12.20
N GLU A 37 -4.83 -6.33 -10.99
CA GLU A 37 -5.90 -6.37 -10.01
C GLU A 37 -6.49 -4.96 -9.78
N LYS A 38 -7.82 -4.87 -9.68
CA LYS A 38 -8.50 -3.60 -9.46
C LYS A 38 -8.45 -3.24 -7.98
N VAL A 39 -8.04 -2.01 -7.68
CA VAL A 39 -8.08 -1.47 -6.32
C VAL A 39 -9.37 -0.69 -6.11
N LYS A 40 -10.23 -1.16 -5.20
CA LYS A 40 -11.44 -0.44 -4.79
C LYS A 40 -11.10 0.55 -3.67
N PHE A 41 -11.64 1.76 -3.76
CA PHE A 41 -11.54 2.79 -2.73
C PHE A 41 -12.90 2.93 -2.06
N GLY A 42 -12.95 3.19 -0.76
CA GLY A 42 -14.22 3.41 -0.08
C GLY A 42 -14.88 2.17 0.50
N ILE A 43 -14.16 1.04 0.57
CA ILE A 43 -14.67 -0.23 1.12
C ILE A 43 -13.81 -0.66 2.32
N PRO A 44 -14.29 -1.57 3.18
CA PRO A 44 -13.54 -2.08 4.32
C PRO A 44 -12.16 -2.61 3.94
N LEU A 45 -11.19 -2.45 4.83
CA LEU A 45 -9.79 -2.79 4.55
C LEU A 45 -9.64 -4.29 4.26
N GLU A 46 -10.43 -5.13 4.92
CA GLU A 46 -10.45 -6.59 4.81
C GLU A 46 -10.92 -7.04 3.41
N GLU A 47 -11.80 -6.26 2.77
CA GLU A 47 -12.23 -6.52 1.39
C GLU A 47 -11.17 -6.13 0.35
N VAL A 48 -10.35 -5.13 0.66
CA VAL A 48 -9.25 -4.69 -0.21
C VAL A 48 -8.04 -5.60 -0.03
N CYS A 49 -7.65 -5.87 1.21
CA CYS A 49 -6.48 -6.65 1.59
C CYS A 49 -6.85 -8.10 1.92
N LYS A 50 -7.27 -8.85 0.89
CA LYS A 50 -7.75 -10.23 1.06
C LYS A 50 -6.62 -11.14 1.56
N ASN A 51 -6.95 -12.04 2.50
CA ASN A 51 -5.99 -12.98 3.10
C ASN A 51 -4.73 -12.25 3.63
N ASP A 52 -4.93 -11.09 4.24
CA ASP A 52 -3.87 -10.22 4.78
C ASP A 52 -2.82 -9.77 3.76
N ASN A 53 -3.19 -9.74 2.48
CA ASN A 53 -2.29 -9.33 1.40
C ASN A 53 -2.70 -7.99 0.80
N ILE A 54 -1.74 -7.08 0.74
CA ILE A 54 -1.89 -5.79 0.07
C ILE A 54 -1.98 -6.02 -1.44
N PRO A 55 -2.98 -5.46 -2.15
CA PRO A 55 -3.06 -5.54 -3.60
C PRO A 55 -1.77 -5.10 -4.28
N GLY A 56 -1.32 -5.87 -5.27
CA GLY A 56 -0.06 -5.64 -5.98
C GLY A 56 0.13 -4.19 -6.45
N PRO A 57 -0.87 -3.52 -7.07
CA PRO A 57 -0.74 -2.12 -7.47
C PRO A 57 -0.49 -1.14 -6.32
N LEU A 58 -1.11 -1.36 -5.15
CA LEU A 58 -0.84 -0.54 -3.95
C LEU A 58 0.57 -0.80 -3.43
N LEU A 59 0.99 -2.06 -3.44
CA LEU A 59 2.33 -2.45 -2.99
C LEU A 59 3.42 -1.83 -3.87
N VAL A 60 3.26 -1.79 -5.19
CA VAL A 60 4.20 -1.10 -6.11
C VAL A 60 4.32 0.39 -5.77
N LEU A 61 3.21 1.07 -5.47
CA LEU A 61 3.22 2.48 -5.06
C LEU A 61 3.97 2.69 -3.73
N ILE A 62 3.76 1.80 -2.76
CA ILE A 62 4.45 1.82 -1.46
C ILE A 62 5.96 1.59 -1.65
N LEU A 63 6.34 0.62 -2.49
CA LEU A 63 7.74 0.30 -2.77
C LEU A 63 8.46 1.44 -3.48
N LYS A 64 7.80 2.11 -4.44
CA LYS A 64 8.36 3.31 -5.08
C LYS A 64 8.61 4.41 -4.05
N LEU A 65 7.66 4.66 -3.14
CA LEU A 65 7.87 5.62 -2.06
C LEU A 65 9.01 5.20 -1.14
N ASN A 66 9.09 3.93 -0.74
CA ASN A 66 10.17 3.44 0.12
C ASN A 66 11.56 3.70 -0.52
N LYS A 67 11.67 3.48 -1.83
CA LYS A 67 12.91 3.72 -2.59
C LYS A 67 13.27 5.21 -2.71
N GLU A 68 12.29 6.07 -3.00
CA GLU A 68 12.58 7.46 -3.42
C GLU A 68 12.40 8.50 -2.32
N SER A 69 11.53 8.26 -1.35
CA SER A 69 11.14 9.25 -0.33
C SER A 69 12.26 9.65 0.63
N PRO A 70 13.20 8.76 1.04
CA PRO A 70 14.31 9.15 1.92
C PRO A 70 15.16 10.30 1.39
N ASN A 71 15.23 10.45 0.06
CA ASN A 71 15.99 11.50 -0.61
C ASN A 71 15.14 12.73 -0.99
N ARG A 72 13.91 12.83 -0.46
CA ARG A 72 12.92 13.86 -0.81
C ARG A 72 12.39 14.52 0.44
N ARG A 73 12.35 15.85 0.44
CA ARG A 73 11.74 16.61 1.53
C ARG A 73 10.21 16.53 1.44
N ASP A 74 9.54 16.62 2.57
CA ASP A 74 8.10 16.92 2.65
C ASP A 74 7.18 15.87 2.03
N VAL A 75 7.66 14.64 1.81
CA VAL A 75 6.79 13.53 1.42
C VAL A 75 5.72 13.33 2.50
N PHE A 76 4.48 13.05 2.08
CA PHE A 76 3.27 13.07 2.91
C PHE A 76 2.83 14.43 3.47
N ARG A 77 3.69 15.46 3.49
CA ARG A 77 3.31 16.84 3.85
C ARG A 77 2.86 17.64 2.64
N ALA A 78 3.72 17.77 1.63
CA ALA A 78 3.42 18.52 0.41
C ALA A 78 2.31 17.83 -0.42
N PRO A 79 1.42 18.61 -1.05
CA PRO A 79 0.36 18.05 -1.87
C PRO A 79 0.88 17.53 -3.21
N GLY A 80 0.26 16.45 -3.70
CA GLY A 80 0.44 15.96 -5.06
C GLY A 80 -0.36 16.75 -6.08
N HIS A 81 -0.02 16.60 -7.36
CA HIS A 81 -0.74 17.24 -8.46
C HIS A 81 -2.14 16.61 -8.63
N GLN A 82 -3.20 17.41 -8.51
CA GLN A 82 -4.58 16.91 -8.47
C GLN A 82 -5.01 16.11 -9.72
N GLY A 83 -4.64 16.57 -10.93
CA GLY A 83 -4.92 15.86 -12.18
C GLY A 83 -4.24 14.49 -12.24
N ALA A 84 -2.93 14.43 -12.00
CA ALA A 84 -2.17 13.19 -11.89
C ALA A 84 -2.73 12.24 -10.82
N MET A 85 -3.15 12.75 -9.65
CA MET A 85 -3.82 11.94 -8.63
C MET A 85 -5.12 11.31 -9.15
N LYS A 86 -6.00 12.09 -9.80
CA LYS A 86 -7.25 11.58 -10.38
C LYS A 86 -6.97 10.50 -11.42
N LYS A 87 -5.97 10.72 -12.29
CA LYS A 87 -5.56 9.77 -13.32
C LYS A 87 -5.02 8.47 -12.72
N LEU A 88 -4.14 8.55 -11.73
CA LEU A 88 -3.59 7.39 -11.05
C LEU A 88 -4.68 6.58 -10.35
N ILE A 89 -5.57 7.23 -9.61
CA ILE A 89 -6.72 6.56 -8.97
C ILE A 89 -7.60 5.84 -9.99
N HIS A 90 -7.92 6.50 -11.11
CA HIS A 90 -8.70 5.87 -12.18
C HIS A 90 -8.03 4.61 -12.74
N PHE A 91 -6.71 4.65 -12.95
CA PHE A 91 -5.97 3.48 -13.42
C PHE A 91 -5.98 2.33 -12.42
N LEU A 92 -5.76 2.62 -11.14
CA LEU A 92 -5.84 1.62 -10.06
C LEU A 92 -7.23 0.96 -10.00
N GLN A 93 -8.30 1.76 -10.08
CA GLN A 93 -9.68 1.25 -10.05
C GLN A 93 -10.05 0.46 -11.32
N ALA A 94 -9.51 0.84 -12.47
CA ALA A 94 -9.75 0.17 -13.75
C ALA A 94 -8.88 -1.08 -13.97
N GLY A 95 -7.87 -1.29 -13.11
CA GLY A 95 -6.85 -2.34 -13.26
C GLY A 95 -5.94 -2.09 -14.47
N ARG A 96 -5.72 -0.84 -14.87
CA ARG A 96 -4.86 -0.53 -16.03
C ARG A 96 -3.40 -0.59 -15.63
N LEU A 97 -2.54 -0.99 -16.57
CA LEU A 97 -1.09 -0.86 -16.40
C LEU A 97 -0.73 0.62 -16.24
N VAL A 98 0.17 0.88 -15.30
CA VAL A 98 0.65 2.23 -14.98
C VAL A 98 2.16 2.21 -14.90
N ASN A 99 2.81 3.04 -15.71
CA ASN A 99 4.20 3.38 -15.43
C ASN A 99 4.24 4.33 -14.23
N VAL A 100 4.60 3.80 -13.07
CA VAL A 100 4.64 4.55 -11.81
C VAL A 100 5.72 5.62 -11.79
N ASP A 101 6.74 5.52 -12.63
CA ASP A 101 7.81 6.53 -12.74
C ASP A 101 7.34 7.85 -13.34
N ASN A 102 6.21 7.82 -14.06
CA ASN A 102 5.57 9.04 -14.57
C ASN A 102 4.87 9.85 -13.47
N TYR A 103 4.82 9.36 -12.23
CA TYR A 103 4.15 10.02 -11.10
C TYR A 103 5.17 10.41 -10.03
N SER A 104 5.10 11.65 -9.57
CA SER A 104 5.95 12.13 -8.48
C SER A 104 5.62 11.42 -7.16
N VAL A 105 6.62 11.31 -6.27
CA VAL A 105 6.43 10.80 -4.90
C VAL A 105 5.30 11.53 -4.15
N TYR A 106 5.14 12.85 -4.35
CA TYR A 106 4.05 13.62 -3.73
C TYR A 106 2.67 13.21 -4.24
N THR A 107 2.55 12.89 -5.53
CA THR A 107 1.32 12.38 -6.14
C THR A 107 0.98 11.01 -5.58
N ILE A 108 1.96 10.12 -5.53
CA ILE A 108 1.78 8.76 -4.99
C ILE A 108 1.40 8.81 -3.51
N ALA A 109 2.14 9.57 -2.69
CA ALA A 109 1.84 9.78 -1.28
C ALA A 109 0.42 10.35 -1.07
N SER A 110 0.00 11.30 -1.91
CA SER A 110 -1.35 11.86 -1.83
C SER A 110 -2.44 10.88 -2.24
N VAL A 111 -2.17 9.99 -3.19
CA VAL A 111 -3.10 8.90 -3.55
C VAL A 111 -3.20 7.88 -2.43
N LEU A 112 -2.10 7.44 -1.82
CA LEU A 112 -2.13 6.54 -0.66
C LEU A 112 -2.85 7.17 0.54
N LYS A 113 -2.56 8.43 0.88
CA LYS A 113 -3.34 9.16 1.91
C LYS A 113 -4.82 9.23 1.58
N LYS A 114 -5.19 9.37 0.30
CA LYS A 114 -6.59 9.38 -0.13
C LYS A 114 -7.23 7.99 -0.08
N PHE A 115 -6.47 6.94 -0.30
CA PHE A 115 -6.90 5.56 -0.11
C PHE A 115 -7.24 5.31 1.36
N LEU A 116 -6.30 5.56 2.27
CA LEU A 116 -6.48 5.34 3.70
C LEU A 116 -7.66 6.14 4.27
N ARG A 117 -7.77 7.44 3.90
CA ARG A 117 -8.90 8.29 4.34
C ARG A 117 -10.28 7.83 3.86
N LYS A 118 -10.34 6.95 2.86
CA LYS A 118 -11.61 6.44 2.33
C LYS A 118 -12.02 5.11 2.97
N ILE A 119 -11.19 4.49 3.79
CA ILE A 119 -11.56 3.24 4.47
C ILE A 119 -12.68 3.55 5.49
N PRO A 120 -13.83 2.87 5.42
CA PRO A 120 -14.90 3.05 6.39
C PRO A 120 -14.41 2.62 7.77
N ASN A 121 -14.71 3.41 8.80
CA ASN A 121 -14.26 3.21 10.19
C ASN A 121 -12.73 3.26 10.42
N GLY A 122 -11.95 3.76 9.46
CA GLY A 122 -10.51 3.90 9.61
C GLY A 122 -9.75 2.58 9.49
N VAL A 123 -8.42 2.65 9.48
CA VAL A 123 -7.54 1.48 9.30
C VAL A 123 -7.55 0.56 10.52
N PHE A 124 -7.73 1.12 11.71
CA PHE A 124 -7.75 0.37 12.97
C PHE A 124 -9.17 0.00 13.42
N GLY A 125 -10.20 0.43 12.69
CA GLY A 125 -11.59 0.32 13.13
C GLY A 125 -11.87 1.17 14.37
N ARG A 126 -13.15 1.31 14.73
CA ARG A 126 -13.56 2.09 15.92
C ARG A 126 -13.03 1.49 17.23
N ILE A 127 -13.01 0.16 17.31
CA ILE A 127 -12.56 -0.56 18.51
C ILE A 127 -11.06 -0.35 18.70
N GLY A 128 -10.26 -0.58 17.65
CA GLY A 128 -8.82 -0.39 17.70
C GLY A 128 -8.44 1.08 17.97
N GLU A 129 -9.13 2.05 17.35
CA GLU A 129 -8.90 3.47 17.66
C GLU A 129 -9.19 3.81 19.13
N ASN A 130 -10.31 3.35 19.69
CA ASN A 130 -10.65 3.58 21.10
C ASN A 130 -9.61 2.97 22.06
N GLU A 131 -9.09 1.79 21.76
CA GLU A 131 -8.06 1.15 22.57
C GLU A 131 -6.73 1.89 22.47
N LEU A 132 -6.36 2.40 21.28
CA LEU A 132 -5.17 3.24 21.12
C LEU A 132 -5.27 4.51 21.98
N PHE A 133 -6.45 5.11 22.10
CA PHE A 133 -6.68 6.23 23.03
C PHE A 133 -6.61 5.80 24.50
N ALA A 134 -7.11 4.62 24.86
CA ALA A 134 -6.95 4.12 26.23
C ALA A 134 -5.48 3.84 26.58
N ILE A 135 -4.67 3.39 25.61
CA ILE A 135 -3.25 3.13 25.83
C ILE A 135 -2.48 4.43 26.07
N ILE A 136 -2.72 5.49 25.29
CA ILE A 136 -1.94 6.74 25.45
C ILE A 136 -2.20 7.46 26.79
N GLU A 137 -3.28 7.11 27.49
CA GLU A 137 -3.61 7.61 28.83
C GLU A 137 -2.83 6.90 29.96
N LEU A 138 -2.15 5.78 29.68
CA LEU A 138 -1.33 5.10 30.67
C LEU A 138 -0.11 5.94 31.06
N GLU A 139 0.27 5.95 32.33
CA GLU A 139 1.40 6.74 32.83
C GLU A 139 2.76 6.18 32.42
N SER A 140 2.85 4.86 32.22
CA SER A 140 4.10 4.16 31.94
C SER A 140 4.30 3.92 30.44
N GLU A 141 5.31 4.53 29.83
CA GLU A 141 5.68 4.28 28.43
C GLU A 141 6.02 2.81 28.14
N ALA A 142 6.57 2.09 29.14
CA ALA A 142 6.86 0.67 29.02
C ALA A 142 5.57 -0.14 28.89
N GLU A 143 4.56 0.17 29.71
CA GLU A 143 3.24 -0.47 29.65
C GLU A 143 2.52 -0.10 28.34
N GLN A 144 2.62 1.16 27.91
CA GLN A 144 2.08 1.59 26.62
C GLN A 144 2.64 0.74 25.47
N THR A 145 3.96 0.58 25.44
CA THR A 145 4.66 -0.18 24.40
C THR A 145 4.28 -1.66 24.43
N GLU A 146 4.20 -2.27 25.61
CA GLU A 146 3.79 -3.66 25.78
C GLU A 146 2.36 -3.90 25.25
N ARG A 147 1.41 -3.04 25.62
CA ARG A 147 0.02 -3.18 25.17
C ARG A 147 -0.14 -2.94 23.67
N LEU A 148 0.63 -2.03 23.07
CA LEU A 148 0.66 -1.83 21.63
C LEU A 148 1.17 -3.07 20.89
N HIS A 149 2.21 -3.73 21.40
CA HIS A 149 2.78 -4.92 20.77
C HIS A 149 1.85 -6.13 20.82
N ASN A 150 1.19 -6.38 21.95
CA ASN A 150 0.26 -7.50 22.11
C ASN A 150 -0.95 -7.43 21.15
N LYS A 151 -1.26 -6.24 20.62
CA LYS A 151 -2.28 -6.03 19.57
C LYS A 151 -1.81 -6.35 18.16
N SER A 152 -0.50 -6.37 17.91
CA SER A 152 0.05 -6.64 16.56
C SER A 152 0.08 -8.13 16.19
N GLU A 153 -0.18 -9.02 17.15
CA GLU A 153 -0.13 -10.48 17.01
C GLU A 153 -1.50 -11.18 16.98
N ALA A 154 -2.58 -10.44 17.24
CA ALA A 154 -3.96 -10.93 17.26
C ALA A 154 -4.72 -10.57 15.97
#